data_AF-A0A3C0I6I1-F1
#
_entry.id   AF-A0A3C0I6I1-F1
#
_cell.length_a   1.000
_cell.length_b   1.000
_cell.length_c   1.000
_cell.angle_alpha   90.00
_cell.angle_beta   90.00
_cell.angle_gamma   90.00
#
_symmetry.space_group_name_H-M   'P 1'
#
loop_
_entity.id
_entity.type
_entity.pdbx_description
1 polymer ?
#
loop_
_entity_poly.entity_id
_entity_poly.type
_entity_poly.pdbx_seq_one_letter_code
_entity_poly.pdbx_strand_id
1 'polypeptide(L)'
;MKKTLLSCAVLVLMLANGSAQAINMAAVKHAHPLPNFMLVMAKHGEMLDLSEDQQATLKAWGKVHKPISKQLVKAITQGEKELHQVALEGASKADMMAKLDGLLEKRKELAELKTNCRDKMREVLSDEQWEQVIEYYKDMQK
;
A
#
# COMPACT_ATOMS: atom_id res chain seq x y z
N MET A 1 -65.36 5.92 22.85
CA MET A 1 -64.58 7.11 22.43
C MET A 1 -63.12 6.93 22.85
N LYS A 2 -62.17 7.28 21.96
CA LYS A 2 -60.70 7.39 22.13
C LYS A 2 -59.90 6.06 22.14
N LYS A 3 -59.33 5.62 21.00
CA LYS A 3 -58.01 5.98 20.37
C LYS A 3 -56.83 5.45 21.20
N THR A 4 -56.03 4.48 20.74
CA THR A 4 -54.80 4.71 19.94
C THR A 4 -54.23 3.33 19.51
N LEU A 5 -54.23 2.96 18.22
CA LEU A 5 -53.12 3.07 17.25
C LEU A 5 -51.75 2.64 17.80
N LEU A 6 -51.40 1.35 17.64
CA LEU A 6 -50.01 0.87 17.66
C LEU A 6 -49.27 1.49 16.47
N SER A 7 -48.29 2.34 16.80
CA SER A 7 -47.48 3.07 15.83
C SER A 7 -46.26 2.26 15.39
N CYS A 8 -45.91 2.43 14.12
CA CYS A 8 -44.87 1.79 13.33
C CYS A 8 -43.52 1.62 14.03
N ALA A 9 -43.08 0.37 14.17
CA ALA A 9 -41.66 0.04 14.24
C ALA A 9 -41.17 -0.24 12.81
N VAL A 10 -40.24 0.56 12.29
CA VAL A 10 -39.05 0.12 11.53
C VAL A 10 -38.19 1.39 11.35
N LEU A 11 -37.17 1.52 12.19
CA LEU A 11 -36.10 2.49 12.04
C LEU A 11 -34.96 1.77 11.28
N VAL A 12 -34.83 1.99 9.97
CA VAL A 12 -33.66 1.52 9.20
C VAL A 12 -32.64 2.66 9.16
N LEU A 13 -31.71 2.63 10.10
CA LEU A 13 -30.46 3.40 10.03
C LEU A 13 -29.49 2.66 9.11
N MET A 14 -29.47 3.03 7.84
CA MET A 14 -28.39 2.65 6.92
C MET A 14 -27.18 3.55 7.19
N LEU A 15 -26.27 3.09 8.06
CA LEU A 15 -24.93 3.66 8.15
C LEU A 15 -24.09 3.09 7.01
N ALA A 16 -23.93 3.89 5.95
CA ALA A 16 -22.95 3.64 4.91
C ALA A 16 -21.53 3.80 5.51
N ASN A 17 -20.93 2.69 5.95
CA ASN A 17 -19.52 2.64 6.29
C ASN A 17 -18.67 2.78 5.02
N GLY A 18 -18.32 4.02 4.69
CA GLY A 18 -17.19 4.33 3.81
C GLY A 18 -15.89 3.88 4.49
N SER A 19 -15.54 2.60 4.37
CA SER A 19 -14.26 2.11 4.85
C SER A 19 -13.16 2.63 3.92
N ALA A 20 -12.43 3.64 4.37
CA ALA A 20 -11.10 3.92 3.86
C ALA A 20 -10.28 2.62 4.06
N GLN A 21 -10.04 1.87 2.98
CA GLN A 21 -9.30 0.62 3.06
C GLN A 21 -7.91 0.89 3.65
N ALA A 22 -7.71 0.42 4.89
CA ALA A 22 -6.41 0.39 5.54
C ALA A 22 -5.43 -0.37 4.64
N ILE A 23 -4.24 0.19 4.46
CA ILE A 23 -3.17 -0.49 3.71
C ILE A 23 -2.73 -1.70 4.55
N ASN A 24 -2.93 -2.92 4.02
CA ASN A 24 -2.45 -4.14 4.66
C ASN A 24 -0.92 -4.19 4.58
N MET A 25 -0.25 -3.75 5.64
CA MET A 25 1.22 -3.68 5.71
C MET A 25 1.90 -5.05 5.64
N ALA A 26 1.23 -6.14 6.05
CA ALA A 26 1.74 -7.50 5.90
C ALA A 26 1.82 -7.91 4.44
N ALA A 27 0.79 -7.59 3.64
CA ALA A 27 0.80 -7.84 2.19
C ALA A 27 1.88 -7.01 1.47
N VAL A 28 2.12 -5.77 1.90
CA VAL A 28 3.18 -4.93 1.34
C VAL A 28 4.57 -5.50 1.65
N LYS A 29 4.83 -5.94 2.89
CA LYS A 29 6.10 -6.58 3.29
C LYS A 29 6.31 -7.92 2.57
N HIS A 30 5.26 -8.69 2.33
CA HIS A 30 5.34 -9.96 1.60
C HIS A 30 5.68 -9.76 0.11
N ALA A 31 5.14 -8.70 -0.50
CA ALA A 31 5.31 -8.45 -1.92
C ALA A 31 6.76 -8.11 -2.30
N HIS A 32 7.56 -7.54 -1.38
CA HIS A 32 8.91 -7.08 -1.70
C HIS A 32 9.76 -6.69 -0.46
N PRO A 33 11.10 -6.97 -0.45
CA PRO A 33 11.97 -6.69 0.69
C PRO A 33 12.38 -5.22 0.95
N LEU A 34 12.28 -4.29 0.00
CA LEU A 34 12.74 -2.92 0.26
C LEU A 34 11.76 -2.13 1.13
N PRO A 35 12.28 -1.16 1.90
CA PRO A 35 11.47 -0.25 2.70
C PRO A 35 10.44 0.54 1.90
N ASN A 36 9.32 0.84 2.57
CA ASN A 36 8.34 1.79 2.07
C ASN A 36 8.55 3.16 2.73
N PHE A 37 9.64 3.85 2.42
CA PHE A 37 10.01 5.13 3.07
C PHE A 37 8.96 6.23 2.91
N MET A 38 8.25 6.26 1.78
CA MET A 38 7.14 7.21 1.56
C MET A 38 5.99 7.04 2.59
N LEU A 39 5.93 5.92 3.31
CA LEU A 39 4.99 5.75 4.41
C LEU A 39 5.36 6.58 5.63
N VAL A 40 6.65 6.84 5.86
CA VAL A 40 7.11 7.74 6.92
C VAL A 40 6.54 9.12 6.68
N MET A 41 6.57 9.62 5.44
CA MET A 41 5.95 10.90 5.09
C MET A 41 4.47 10.97 5.43
N ALA A 42 3.74 9.87 5.24
CA ALA A 42 2.31 9.81 5.52
C ALA A 42 1.99 9.71 7.02
N LYS A 43 2.93 9.30 7.87
CA LYS A 43 2.73 9.05 9.31
C LYS A 43 3.44 10.06 10.22
N HIS A 44 4.56 10.58 9.77
CA HIS A 44 5.51 11.39 10.52
C HIS A 44 5.96 12.64 9.75
N GLY A 45 5.29 12.99 8.63
CA GLY A 45 5.70 14.10 7.77
C GLY A 45 5.79 15.45 8.48
N GLU A 46 4.94 15.70 9.48
CA GLU A 46 4.97 16.91 10.31
C GLU A 46 6.19 16.97 11.25
N MET A 47 6.82 15.83 11.54
CA MET A 47 8.01 15.71 12.41
C MET A 47 9.33 15.75 11.64
N LEU A 48 9.28 15.92 10.31
CA LEU A 48 10.46 16.01 9.45
C LEU A 48 10.85 17.46 9.10
N ASP A 49 10.12 18.44 9.63
CA ASP A 49 10.33 19.88 9.39
C ASP A 49 10.57 20.18 7.90
N LEU A 50 9.68 19.66 7.04
CA LEU A 50 9.81 19.86 5.61
C LEU A 50 9.44 21.30 5.24
N SER A 51 10.23 21.90 4.35
CA SER A 51 9.80 23.11 3.64
C SER A 51 8.54 22.84 2.80
N GLU A 52 7.80 23.90 2.49
CA GLU A 52 6.60 23.82 1.64
C GLU A 52 6.90 23.17 0.28
N ASP A 53 8.06 23.49 -0.31
CA ASP A 53 8.50 22.93 -1.60
C ASP A 53 8.82 21.43 -1.52
N GLN A 54 9.50 20.99 -0.46
CA GLN A 54 9.76 19.56 -0.22
C GLN A 54 8.46 18.79 -0.03
N GLN A 55 7.53 19.34 0.76
CA GLN A 55 6.24 18.73 1.02
C GLN A 55 5.41 18.63 -0.28
N ALA A 56 5.34 19.71 -1.06
CA ALA A 56 4.63 19.74 -2.33
C ALA A 56 5.21 18.71 -3.33
N THR A 57 6.54 18.64 -3.43
CA THR A 57 7.25 17.72 -4.32
C THR A 57 6.95 16.26 -3.98
N LEU A 58 7.13 15.87 -2.72
CA LEU A 58 6.90 14.49 -2.27
C LEU A 58 5.42 14.10 -2.34
N LYS A 59 4.50 15.04 -2.09
CA LYS A 59 3.05 14.81 -2.24
C LYS A 59 2.67 14.58 -3.69
N ALA A 60 3.20 15.39 -4.61
CA ALA A 60 2.98 15.22 -6.05
C ALA A 60 3.51 13.86 -6.52
N TRP A 61 4.73 13.50 -6.11
CA TRP A 61 5.33 12.19 -6.40
C TRP A 61 4.45 11.04 -5.90
N GLY A 62 4.00 11.12 -4.64
CA GLY A 62 3.14 10.12 -4.03
C GLY A 62 1.78 9.99 -4.73
N LYS A 63 1.20 11.09 -5.23
CA LYS A 63 -0.09 11.08 -5.95
C LYS A 63 -0.01 10.22 -7.23
N VAL A 64 1.10 10.26 -7.93
CA VAL A 64 1.33 9.48 -9.16
C VAL A 64 1.68 8.02 -8.84
N HIS A 65 2.58 7.78 -7.90
CA HIS A 65 3.18 6.46 -7.70
C HIS A 65 2.46 5.56 -6.71
N LYS A 66 1.70 6.11 -5.76
CA LYS A 66 0.93 5.32 -4.77
C LYS A 66 -0.12 4.40 -5.43
N PRO A 67 -0.92 4.86 -6.42
CA PRO A 67 -1.85 3.97 -7.13
C PRO A 67 -1.14 2.81 -7.84
N ILE A 68 0.01 3.07 -8.49
CA ILE A 68 0.81 2.06 -9.18
C ILE A 68 1.30 1.00 -8.17
N SER A 69 1.87 1.44 -7.04
CA SER A 69 2.31 0.52 -5.98
C SER A 69 1.16 -0.34 -5.46
N LYS A 70 -0.04 0.21 -5.29
CA LYS A 70 -1.23 -0.54 -4.87
C LYS A 70 -1.65 -1.59 -5.91
N GLN A 71 -1.63 -1.23 -7.19
CA GLN A 71 -1.97 -2.15 -8.28
C GLN A 71 -0.96 -3.31 -8.35
N LEU A 72 0.34 -3.03 -8.25
CA LEU A 72 1.39 -4.05 -8.23
C LEU A 72 1.25 -5.01 -7.05
N VAL A 73 1.04 -4.49 -5.83
CA VAL A 73 0.83 -5.34 -4.64
C VAL A 73 -0.40 -6.23 -4.83
N LYS A 74 -1.51 -5.68 -5.34
CA LYS A 74 -2.72 -6.48 -5.62
C LYS A 74 -2.44 -7.58 -6.66
N ALA A 75 -1.75 -7.24 -7.73
CA ALA A 75 -1.42 -8.19 -8.80
C ALA A 75 -0.48 -9.30 -8.31
N ILE A 76 0.50 -8.98 -7.45
CA ILE A 76 1.40 -9.95 -6.84
C ILE A 76 0.61 -10.92 -5.95
N THR A 77 -0.19 -10.40 -5.02
CA THR A 77 -1.01 -11.23 -4.12
C THR A 77 -2.02 -12.09 -4.89
N GLN A 78 -2.59 -11.58 -5.98
CA GLN A 78 -3.50 -12.36 -6.81
C GLN A 78 -2.75 -13.45 -7.61
N GLY A 79 -1.60 -13.11 -8.20
CA GLY A 79 -0.77 -14.07 -8.93
C GLY A 79 -0.25 -15.21 -8.06
N GLU A 80 0.07 -14.94 -6.79
CA GLU A 80 0.42 -15.98 -5.80
C GLU A 80 -0.73 -16.96 -5.55
N LYS A 81 -1.94 -16.44 -5.37
CA LYS A 81 -3.15 -17.28 -5.18
C LYS A 81 -3.43 -18.13 -6.41
N GLU A 82 -3.30 -17.54 -7.59
CA GLU A 82 -3.49 -18.26 -8.86
C GLU A 82 -2.44 -19.34 -9.05
N LEU A 83 -1.16 -19.04 -8.81
CA LEU A 83 -0.09 -20.03 -8.90
C LEU A 83 -0.30 -21.19 -7.92
N HIS A 84 -0.72 -20.88 -6.70
CA HIS A 84 -1.09 -21.90 -5.71
C HIS A 84 -2.26 -22.77 -6.19
N GLN A 85 -3.32 -22.14 -6.70
CA GLN A 85 -4.51 -22.84 -7.16
C GLN A 85 -4.20 -23.79 -8.33
N VAL A 86 -3.48 -23.33 -9.35
CA VAL A 86 -3.18 -24.19 -10.52
C VAL A 86 -2.22 -25.34 -10.16
N ALA A 87 -1.38 -25.17 -9.14
CA ALA A 87 -0.56 -26.25 -8.62
C ALA A 87 -1.41 -27.34 -7.98
N LEU A 88 -2.45 -26.98 -7.23
CA LEU A 88 -3.42 -27.93 -6.66
C LEU A 88 -4.26 -28.63 -7.74
N GLU A 89 -4.52 -27.96 -8.85
CA GLU A 89 -5.25 -28.50 -10.00
C GLU A 89 -4.40 -29.40 -10.92
N GLY A 90 -3.11 -29.57 -10.61
CA GLY A 90 -2.22 -30.44 -11.38
C GLY A 90 -1.71 -29.83 -12.69
N ALA A 91 -1.61 -28.49 -12.77
CA ALA A 91 -1.02 -27.81 -13.91
C ALA A 91 0.40 -28.30 -14.20
N SER A 92 0.81 -28.23 -15.47
CA SER A 92 2.15 -28.64 -15.86
C SER A 92 3.22 -27.74 -15.23
N LYS A 93 4.44 -28.27 -15.05
CA LYS A 93 5.59 -27.46 -14.64
C LYS A 93 5.78 -26.26 -15.55
N ALA A 94 5.62 -26.42 -16.87
CA ALA A 94 5.80 -25.35 -17.84
C ALA A 94 4.79 -24.20 -17.59
N ASP A 95 3.52 -24.52 -17.36
CA ASP A 95 2.48 -23.51 -17.10
C ASP A 95 2.70 -22.80 -15.77
N MET A 96 3.09 -23.55 -14.72
CA MET A 96 3.41 -22.96 -13.42
C MET A 96 4.62 -22.03 -13.51
N MET A 97 5.67 -22.42 -14.24
CA MET A 97 6.86 -21.57 -14.42
C MET A 97 6.52 -20.30 -15.21
N ALA A 98 5.73 -20.38 -16.27
CA ALA A 98 5.30 -19.19 -17.02
C ALA A 98 4.51 -18.20 -16.15
N LYS A 99 3.65 -18.70 -15.25
CA LYS A 99 2.93 -17.86 -14.27
C LYS A 99 3.87 -17.25 -13.23
N LEU A 100 4.83 -18.04 -12.75
CA LEU A 100 5.85 -17.56 -11.83
C LEU A 100 6.71 -16.45 -12.45
N ASP A 101 7.10 -16.59 -13.71
CA ASP A 101 7.88 -15.57 -14.42
C ASP A 101 7.11 -14.24 -14.48
N GLY A 102 5.82 -14.29 -14.82
CA GLY A 102 4.94 -13.11 -14.80
C GLY A 102 4.80 -12.48 -13.41
N LEU A 103 4.81 -13.29 -12.34
CA LEU A 103 4.80 -12.81 -10.95
C LEU A 103 6.13 -12.13 -10.58
N LEU A 104 7.25 -12.71 -10.99
CA LEU A 104 8.59 -12.17 -10.73
C LEU A 104 8.81 -10.82 -11.40
N GLU A 105 8.32 -10.63 -12.64
CA GLU A 105 8.38 -9.32 -13.31
C GLU A 105 7.62 -8.25 -12.51
N LYS A 106 6.43 -8.56 -11.96
CA LYS A 106 5.70 -7.60 -11.11
C LYS A 106 6.42 -7.28 -9.81
N ARG A 107 7.09 -8.27 -9.21
CA ARG A 107 7.93 -8.05 -8.02
C ARG A 107 9.12 -7.15 -8.34
N LYS A 108 9.71 -7.30 -9.52
CA LYS A 108 10.78 -6.43 -10.02
C LYS A 108 10.28 -5.00 -10.27
N GLU A 109 9.15 -4.82 -10.94
CA GLU A 109 8.52 -3.51 -11.13
C GLU A 109 8.23 -2.81 -9.79
N LEU A 110 7.74 -3.57 -8.79
CA LEU A 110 7.53 -3.03 -7.44
C LEU A 110 8.85 -2.64 -6.76
N ALA A 111 9.90 -3.46 -6.91
CA ALA A 111 11.22 -3.16 -6.36
C ALA A 111 11.83 -1.89 -6.96
N GLU A 112 11.72 -1.73 -8.27
CA GLU A 112 12.16 -0.53 -8.99
C GLU A 112 11.38 0.70 -8.50
N LEU A 113 10.05 0.61 -8.40
CA LEU A 113 9.23 1.69 -7.88
C LEU A 113 9.64 2.11 -6.45
N LYS A 114 9.96 1.14 -5.58
CA LYS A 114 10.39 1.40 -4.20
C LYS A 114 11.77 2.06 -4.16
N THR A 115 12.68 1.63 -5.02
CA THR A 115 14.00 2.23 -5.17
C THR A 115 13.88 3.68 -5.68
N ASN A 116 13.06 3.92 -6.70
CA ASN A 116 12.80 5.26 -7.22
C ASN A 116 12.17 6.17 -6.16
N CYS A 117 11.32 5.64 -5.28
CA CYS A 117 10.78 6.41 -4.15
C CYS A 117 11.85 6.76 -3.11
N ARG A 118 12.78 5.84 -2.80
CA ARG A 118 13.95 6.13 -1.96
C ARG A 118 14.79 7.24 -2.59
N ASP A 119 15.11 7.11 -3.87
CA ASP A 119 15.98 8.05 -4.57
C ASP A 119 15.35 9.42 -4.66
N LYS A 120 14.04 9.50 -4.90
CA LYS A 120 13.32 10.77 -4.87
C LYS A 120 13.36 11.44 -3.49
N MET A 121 13.26 10.66 -2.41
CA MET A 121 13.42 11.21 -1.06
C MET A 121 14.84 11.70 -0.81
N ARG A 122 15.87 10.96 -1.26
CA ARG A 122 17.27 11.41 -1.17
C ARG A 122 17.57 12.67 -1.96
N GLU A 123 16.90 12.86 -3.10
CA GLU A 123 17.03 14.06 -3.92
C GLU A 123 16.41 15.30 -3.24
N VAL A 124 15.30 15.12 -2.52
CA VAL A 124 14.49 16.23 -1.98
C VAL A 124 14.88 16.60 -0.56
N LEU A 125 15.29 15.63 0.26
CA LEU A 125 15.57 15.82 1.68
C LEU A 125 17.04 16.18 1.92
N SER A 126 17.32 16.93 2.99
CA SER A 126 18.68 17.03 3.52
C SER A 126 19.14 15.69 4.08
N ASP A 127 20.44 15.54 4.33
CA ASP A 127 20.97 14.32 4.96
C ASP A 127 20.41 14.13 6.37
N GLU A 128 20.23 15.21 7.16
CA GLU A 128 19.61 15.16 8.49
C GLU A 128 18.14 14.69 8.43
N GLN A 129 17.35 15.23 7.50
CA GLN A 129 15.97 14.80 7.29
C GLN A 129 15.89 13.34 6.82
N TRP A 130 16.85 12.91 6.00
CA TRP A 130 16.93 11.52 5.56
C TRP A 130 17.27 10.56 6.71
N GLU A 131 18.16 10.94 7.62
CA GLU A 131 18.47 10.16 8.81
C GLU A 131 17.23 10.00 9.70
N GLN A 132 16.46 11.07 9.92
CA GLN A 132 15.19 11.00 10.64
C GLN A 132 14.19 10.05 9.96
N VAL A 133 14.12 10.06 8.62
CA VAL A 133 13.27 9.11 7.87
C VAL A 133 13.67 7.66 8.16
N ILE A 134 14.98 7.36 8.20
CA ILE A 134 15.48 6.01 8.53
C ILE A 134 15.09 5.63 9.96
N GLU A 135 15.26 6.53 10.92
CA GLU A 135 14.92 6.29 12.32
C GLU A 135 13.43 6.00 12.52
N TYR A 136 12.56 6.88 12.00
CA TYR A 136 11.11 6.69 12.06
C TYR A 136 10.70 5.40 11.36
N TYR A 137 11.30 5.08 10.21
CA TYR A 137 11.01 3.82 9.52
C TYR A 137 11.35 2.60 10.37
N LYS A 138 12.52 2.60 11.03
CA LYS A 138 12.96 1.51 11.93
C LYS A 138 12.02 1.39 13.13
N ASP A 139 11.58 2.50 13.71
CA ASP A 139 10.67 2.50 14.85
C ASP A 139 9.31 1.91 14.49
N MET A 140 8.79 2.22 13.29
CA MET A 140 7.57 1.60 12.75
C MET A 140 7.68 0.08 12.50
N GLN A 141 8.87 -0.52 12.60
CA GLN A 141 9.04 -1.97 12.45
C GLN A 141 9.02 -2.74 13.78
N LYS A 142 9.07 -2.03 14.91
CA LYS A 142 8.96 -2.62 16.25
C LYS A 142 7.51 -2.95 16.57
#